data_AF-A0ABD5BJS0-F1
#
_entry.id   AF-A0ABD5BJS0-F1
#
_cell.length_a   1.000
_cell.length_b   1.000
_cell.length_c   1.000
_cell.angle_alpha   90.00
_cell.angle_beta   90.00
_cell.angle_gamma   90.00
#
_symmetry.space_group_name_H-M   'P 1'
#
loop_
_entity.id
_entity.type
_entity.pdbx_description
1 polymer ?
#
loop_
_entity_poly.entity_id
_entity_poly.type
_entity_poly.pdbx_seq_one_letter_code
_entity_poly.pdbx_strand_id
1 'polypeptide(L)'
;MAMVAKAIAMVWNMVYNTVFDRLWPVSRVVRNLKVRVLHAVGFEAGFILIGVPIAAWMLNISVLQAFMLEIGFFLFFLPYTMAYNWLYDTL
;
A
#
# COMPACT_ATOMS: atom_id res chain seq x y z
N MET A 1 -14.96 -10.37 6.43
CA MET A 1 -14.45 -9.51 5.33
C MET A 1 -13.10 -8.88 5.66
N ALA A 2 -12.95 -8.15 6.77
CA ALA A 2 -11.66 -7.56 7.15
C ALA A 2 -10.50 -8.58 7.32
N MET A 3 -10.78 -9.79 7.79
CA MET A 3 -9.77 -10.84 7.95
C MET A 3 -9.18 -11.33 6.61
N VAL A 4 -10.01 -11.40 5.56
CA VAL A 4 -9.58 -11.88 4.23
C VAL A 4 -8.67 -10.84 3.56
N ALA A 5 -9.04 -9.56 3.63
CA ALA A 5 -8.21 -8.47 3.12
C ALA A 5 -6.84 -8.42 3.83
N LYS A 6 -6.81 -8.62 5.16
CA LYS A 6 -5.56 -8.71 5.93
C LYS A 6 -4.71 -9.92 5.52
N ALA A 7 -5.32 -11.07 5.27
CA ALA A 7 -4.62 -12.26 4.79
C ALA A 7 -3.99 -12.03 3.41
N ILE A 8 -4.75 -11.44 2.47
CA ILE A 8 -4.25 -11.07 1.13
C ILE A 8 -3.10 -10.07 1.24
N ALA A 9 -3.22 -9.06 2.10
CA ALA A 9 -2.14 -8.09 2.33
C ALA A 9 -0.88 -8.74 2.92
N MET A 10 -1.03 -9.66 3.87
CA MET A 10 0.09 -10.39 4.47
C MET A 10 0.79 -11.30 3.46
N VAL A 11 0.02 -12.03 2.64
CA VAL A 11 0.55 -12.86 1.55
C VAL A 11 1.28 -11.99 0.53
N TRP A 12 0.70 -10.88 0.10
CA TRP A 12 1.32 -9.97 -0.84
C TRP A 12 2.64 -9.39 -0.30
N ASN A 13 2.66 -8.95 0.96
CA ASN A 13 3.87 -8.48 1.62
C ASN A 13 4.97 -9.53 1.62
N MET A 14 4.62 -10.78 1.92
CA MET A 14 5.59 -11.89 1.93
C MET A 14 6.12 -12.19 0.52
N VAL A 15 5.25 -12.23 -0.50
CA VAL A 15 5.63 -12.45 -1.90
C VAL A 15 6.54 -11.32 -2.40
N TYR A 16 6.14 -10.07 -2.18
CA TYR A 16 6.89 -8.91 -2.63
C TYR A 16 8.28 -8.82 -1.98
N ASN A 17 8.36 -9.00 -0.65
CA ASN A 17 9.65 -9.03 0.05
C ASN A 17 10.54 -10.16 -0.45
N THR A 18 9.98 -11.35 -0.73
CA THR A 18 10.76 -12.50 -1.24
C THR A 18 11.30 -12.24 -2.66
N VAL A 19 10.48 -11.66 -3.55
CA VAL A 19 10.91 -11.29 -4.89
C VAL A 19 11.99 -10.20 -4.83
N PHE A 20 11.80 -9.20 -3.99
CA PHE A 20 12.75 -8.10 -3.84
C PHE A 20 14.08 -8.56 -3.27
N ASP A 21 14.08 -9.40 -2.23
CA ASP A 21 15.31 -9.97 -1.65
C ASP A 21 16.04 -10.88 -2.65
N ARG A 22 15.31 -11.52 -3.59
CA ARG A 22 15.93 -12.32 -4.67
C ARG A 22 16.56 -11.46 -5.77
N LEU A 23 15.98 -10.28 -6.06
CA LEU A 23 16.51 -9.31 -7.02
C LEU A 23 17.66 -8.48 -6.43
N TRP A 24 17.58 -8.14 -5.14
CA TRP A 24 18.57 -7.38 -4.37
C TRP A 24 19.03 -8.14 -3.13
N PRO A 25 19.84 -9.22 -3.29
CA PRO A 25 20.37 -9.96 -2.16
C PRO A 25 21.23 -9.06 -1.27
N VAL A 26 20.89 -9.03 0.02
CA VAL A 26 21.53 -8.21 1.07
C VAL A 26 23.06 -8.40 1.13
N SER A 27 23.55 -9.54 0.63
CA SER A 27 24.98 -9.87 0.57
C SER A 27 25.78 -9.16 -0.53
N ARG A 28 25.14 -8.52 -1.53
CA ARG A 28 25.83 -7.92 -2.69
C ARG A 28 25.63 -6.42 -2.90
N VAL A 29 24.64 -5.79 -2.27
CA VAL A 29 24.29 -4.39 -2.58
C VAL A 29 24.05 -3.58 -1.31
N VAL A 30 24.82 -2.50 -1.11
CA VAL A 30 24.55 -1.49 -0.09
C VAL A 30 23.15 -0.92 -0.37
N ARG A 31 22.19 -1.13 0.55
CA ARG A 31 20.80 -0.64 0.45
C ARG A 31 20.78 0.89 0.46
N ASN A 32 21.07 1.47 -0.71
CA ASN A 32 21.14 2.89 -0.95
C ASN A 32 19.74 3.51 -0.85
N LEU A 33 19.63 4.80 -0.53
CA LEU A 33 18.33 5.46 -0.31
C LEU A 33 17.39 5.29 -1.52
N LYS A 34 17.97 5.31 -2.73
CA LYS A 34 17.27 5.06 -4.00
C LYS A 34 16.62 3.68 -4.08
N VAL A 35 17.28 2.64 -3.56
CA VAL A 35 16.76 1.26 -3.54
C VAL A 35 15.58 1.14 -2.57
N ARG A 36 15.63 1.86 -1.44
CA ARG A 36 14.50 1.91 -0.49
C ARG A 36 13.29 2.64 -1.05
N VAL A 37 13.51 3.76 -1.74
CA VAL A 37 12.43 4.50 -2.42
C VAL A 37 11.81 3.64 -3.52
N LEU A 38 12.63 2.99 -4.35
CA LEU A 38 12.12 2.08 -5.40
C LEU A 38 11.33 0.91 -4.80
N HIS A 39 11.81 0.33 -3.70
CA HIS A 39 11.12 -0.73 -2.97
C HIS A 39 9.76 -0.29 -2.46
N ALA A 40 9.71 0.86 -1.77
CA ALA A 40 8.48 1.40 -1.20
C ALA A 40 7.46 1.76 -2.29
N VAL A 41 7.91 2.44 -3.35
CA VAL A 41 7.03 2.79 -4.48
C VAL A 41 6.52 1.55 -5.20
N GLY A 42 7.37 0.54 -5.44
CA GLY A 42 6.95 -0.70 -6.08
C GLY A 42 5.99 -1.52 -5.22
N PHE A 43 6.16 -1.50 -3.90
CA PHE A 43 5.27 -2.18 -2.97
C PHE A 43 3.89 -1.54 -3.01
N GLU A 44 3.84 -0.22 -2.87
CA GLU A 44 2.62 0.57 -2.88
C GLU A 44 1.89 0.43 -4.22
N ALA A 45 2.61 0.55 -5.34
CA ALA A 45 2.04 0.40 -6.68
C ALA A 45 1.50 -1.02 -6.92
N GLY A 46 2.22 -2.04 -6.49
CA GLY A 46 1.76 -3.43 -6.57
C GLY A 46 0.54 -3.70 -5.68
N PHE A 47 0.50 -3.06 -4.50
CA PHE A 47 -0.64 -3.17 -3.60
C PHE A 47 -1.88 -2.49 -4.18
N ILE A 48 -1.76 -1.30 -4.76
CA ILE A 48 -2.84 -0.61 -5.50
C ILE A 48 -3.32 -1.46 -6.69
N LEU A 49 -2.40 -2.07 -7.44
CA LEU A 49 -2.74 -2.95 -8.56
C LEU A 49 -3.58 -4.18 -8.16
N ILE A 50 -3.54 -4.60 -6.90
CA ILE A 50 -4.37 -5.70 -6.36
C ILE A 50 -5.59 -5.16 -5.62
N GLY A 51 -5.42 -4.08 -4.85
CA GLY A 51 -6.48 -3.43 -4.08
C GLY A 51 -7.58 -2.86 -4.97
N VAL A 52 -7.21 -2.14 -6.04
CA VAL A 52 -8.16 -1.51 -6.96
C VAL A 52 -9.06 -2.53 -7.66
N PRO A 53 -8.58 -3.62 -8.28
CA PRO A 53 -9.46 -4.62 -8.89
C PRO A 53 -10.37 -5.31 -7.87
N ILE A 54 -9.89 -5.58 -6.65
CA ILE A 54 -10.70 -6.18 -5.59
C ILE A 54 -11.82 -5.20 -5.19
N ALA A 55 -11.49 -3.92 -4.98
CA ALA A 55 -12.47 -2.89 -4.67
C ALA A 55 -13.49 -2.70 -5.82
N ALA A 56 -13.03 -2.68 -7.07
CA ALA A 56 -13.87 -2.60 -8.25
C ALA A 56 -14.85 -3.78 -8.34
N TRP A 57 -14.36 -5.01 -8.12
CA TRP A 57 -15.19 -6.22 -8.13
C TRP A 57 -16.20 -6.23 -6.98
N MET A 58 -15.79 -5.83 -5.78
CA MET A 58 -16.65 -5.81 -4.60
C MET A 58 -17.75 -4.75 -4.70
N LEU A 59 -17.43 -3.58 -5.24
CA LEU A 59 -18.37 -2.45 -5.35
C LEU A 59 -19.12 -2.42 -6.68
N ASN A 60 -18.80 -3.33 -7.60
CA ASN A 60 -19.37 -3.38 -8.96
C ASN A 60 -19.19 -2.06 -9.74
N ILE A 61 -18.04 -1.41 -9.54
CA ILE A 61 -17.67 -0.15 -10.20
C ILE A 61 -16.51 -0.38 -11.17
N SER A 62 -16.27 0.57 -12.08
CA SER A 62 -15.12 0.49 -12.98
C SER A 62 -13.79 0.61 -12.21
N VAL A 63 -12.72 0.04 -12.76
CA VAL A 63 -11.35 0.10 -12.19
C VAL A 63 -10.92 1.56 -11.96
N LEU A 64 -11.29 2.46 -12.87
CA LEU A 64 -10.97 3.89 -12.78
C LEU A 64 -11.74 4.56 -11.63
N GLN A 65 -13.02 4.20 -11.43
CA GLN A 65 -13.80 4.66 -10.28
C GLN A 65 -13.25 4.13 -8.95
N ALA A 66 -12.84 2.86 -8.90
CA ALA A 66 -12.21 2.27 -7.71
C ALA A 66 -10.88 2.95 -7.38
N PHE A 67 -10.09 3.30 -8.39
CA PHE A 67 -8.85 4.05 -8.20
C PHE A 67 -9.11 5.48 -7.69
N MET A 68 -10.10 6.18 -8.26
CA MET A 68 -10.51 7.50 -7.76
C MET A 68 -11.03 7.42 -6.31
N LEU A 69 -11.73 6.35 -5.96
CA LEU A 69 -12.21 6.09 -4.61
C LEU A 69 -11.04 5.91 -3.62
N GLU A 70 -10.02 5.12 -3.97
CA GLU A 70 -8.80 4.99 -3.15
C GLU A 70 -8.11 6.34 -2.94
N ILE A 71 -7.94 7.14 -4.00
CA ILE A 71 -7.36 8.48 -3.88
C ILE A 71 -8.21 9.37 -2.96
N GLY A 72 -9.54 9.34 -3.12
CA GLY A 72 -10.46 10.09 -2.27
C GLY A 72 -10.34 9.69 -0.80
N PHE A 73 -10.24 8.39 -0.51
CA PHE A 73 -10.00 7.90 0.84
C PHE A 73 -8.67 8.39 1.40
N PHE A 74 -7.56 8.27 0.65
CA PHE A 74 -6.27 8.78 1.11
C PHE A 74 -6.30 10.28 1.40
N LEU A 75 -6.89 11.07 0.49
CA LEU A 75 -6.97 12.52 0.62
C LEU A 75 -7.86 12.97 1.79
N PHE A 76 -8.84 12.15 2.19
CA PHE A 76 -9.71 12.46 3.33
C PHE A 76 -9.15 11.92 4.66
N PHE A 77 -8.71 10.66 4.70
CA PHE A 77 -8.22 10.01 5.91
C PHE A 77 -6.86 10.56 6.36
N LEU A 78 -5.92 10.85 5.46
CA LEU A 78 -4.59 11.34 5.87
C LEU A 78 -4.66 12.68 6.61
N PRO A 79 -5.33 13.73 6.09
CA PRO A 79 -5.49 14.98 6.83
C PRO A 79 -6.32 14.81 8.10
N TYR A 80 -7.37 13.99 8.06
CA TYR A 80 -8.18 13.70 9.24
C TYR A 80 -7.34 13.07 10.36
N THR A 81 -6.57 12.04 10.05
CA THR A 81 -5.69 11.38 11.01
C THR A 81 -4.59 12.30 11.51
N MET A 82 -3.97 13.12 10.64
CA MET A 82 -3.01 14.14 11.10
C MET A 82 -3.65 15.17 12.04
N ALA A 83 -4.83 15.70 11.69
CA ALA A 83 -5.52 16.68 12.51
C ALA A 83 -5.94 16.08 13.86
N TYR A 84 -6.44 14.85 13.87
CA TYR A 84 -6.79 14.13 15.08
C TYR A 84 -5.58 13.90 15.99
N ASN A 85 -4.47 13.39 15.43
CA ASN A 85 -3.24 13.17 16.18
C ASN A 85 -2.68 14.49 16.72
N TRP A 86 -2.67 15.54 15.91
CA TRP A 86 -2.20 16.85 16.34
C TRP A 86 -3.06 17.42 17.47
N LEU A 87 -4.39 17.29 17.38
CA LEU A 87 -5.30 17.71 18.45
C LEU A 87 -5.10 16.89 19.73
N TYR A 88 -4.91 15.57 19.60
CA TYR A 88 -4.64 14.68 20.73
C TYR A 88 -3.32 15.02 21.44
N ASP A 89 -2.26 15.32 20.68
CA ASP A 89 -0.97 15.72 21.23
C ASP A 89 -1.01 17.12 21.88
N THR A 90 -2.02 17.93 21.55
CA THR A 90 -2.21 19.29 22.10
C THR A 90 -3.14 19.32 23.33
N LEU A 91 -3.83 18.21 23.65
CA LEU A 91 -4.70 18.03 24.82
C LEU A 91 -3.95 17.37 25.99
#